data_AF-A0A412FQ04-F1
#
_entry.id   AF-A0A412FQ04-F1
#
_cell.length_a   1.000
_cell.length_b   1.000
_cell.length_c   1.000
_cell.angle_alpha   90.00
_cell.angle_beta   90.00
_cell.angle_gamma   90.00
#
_symmetry.space_group_name_H-M   'P 1'
#
loop_
_entity.id
_entity.type
_entity.pdbx_description
1 polymer ?
#
loop_
_entity_poly.entity_id
_entity_poly.type
_entity_poly.pdbx_seq_one_letter_code
_entity_poly.pdbx_strand_id
1 'polypeptide(L)'
;MIETFRVKTSLDEFERIVLLYKAQDGKTFIGHSFYYGGRDGSEYLLFLYKDPLPQGGLLEGWNELDETSYHITIVGVHDHRIAVEDFLVCHNPELTWEDVVYVPVHDFTEVDSVYKELDPQPGRAYAFVIGKSAAE
;
A
#
# COMPACT_ATOMS: atom_id res chain seq x y z
N MET A 1 9.68 10.96 15.22
CA MET A 1 8.23 10.95 15.51
C MET A 1 7.55 10.94 14.16
N ILE A 2 7.09 9.77 13.77
CA ILE A 2 6.36 9.58 12.51
C ILE A 2 4.99 10.23 12.63
N GLU A 3 4.65 11.08 11.66
CA GLU A 3 3.29 11.58 11.52
C GLU A 3 2.40 10.43 11.01
N THR A 4 1.29 10.18 11.69
CA THR A 4 0.32 9.16 11.27
C THR A 4 -1.08 9.71 11.41
N PHE A 5 -1.97 9.29 10.52
CA PHE A 5 -3.37 9.72 10.53
C PHE A 5 -4.30 8.61 10.05
N ARG A 6 -5.60 8.85 10.24
CA ARG A 6 -6.67 8.03 9.67
C ARG A 6 -7.49 8.89 8.75
N VAL A 7 -7.65 8.45 7.51
CA VAL A 7 -8.51 9.12 6.54
C VAL A 7 -9.95 8.70 6.80
N LYS A 8 -10.88 9.66 6.71
CA LYS A 8 -12.32 9.41 6.91
C LYS A 8 -13.19 9.77 5.71
N THR A 9 -12.62 10.41 4.68
CA THR A 9 -13.43 11.05 3.65
C THR A 9 -13.08 10.61 2.22
N SER A 10 -11.81 10.70 1.81
CA SER A 10 -11.39 10.27 0.47
C SER A 10 -9.88 10.01 0.39
N LEU A 11 -9.46 9.10 -0.49
CA LEU A 11 -8.06 8.83 -0.84
C LEU A 11 -7.61 9.52 -2.14
N ASP A 12 -8.45 10.38 -2.73
CA ASP A 12 -8.21 11.03 -4.02
C ASP A 12 -7.02 12.01 -4.00
N GLU A 13 -6.57 12.44 -2.82
CA GLU A 13 -5.42 13.33 -2.66
C GLU A 13 -4.07 12.62 -2.87
N PHE A 14 -4.07 11.29 -2.87
CA PHE A 14 -2.84 10.50 -3.03
C PHE A 14 -2.63 10.07 -4.47
N GLU A 15 -1.38 10.16 -4.93
CA GLU A 15 -0.97 9.61 -6.21
C GLU A 15 -0.59 8.13 -6.05
N ARG A 16 0.07 7.80 -4.93
CA ARG A 16 0.68 6.48 -4.66
C ARG A 16 0.40 6.05 -3.23
N ILE A 17 0.07 4.77 -3.06
CA ILE A 17 -0.24 4.14 -1.78
C ILE A 17 0.48 2.79 -1.71
N VAL A 18 1.50 2.65 -0.87
CA VAL A 18 2.13 1.37 -0.55
C VAL A 18 1.45 0.79 0.68
N LEU A 19 0.74 -0.32 0.50
CA LEU A 19 -0.08 -0.98 1.49
C LEU A 19 0.70 -2.07 2.23
N LEU A 20 0.43 -2.18 3.52
CA LEU A 20 1.00 -3.21 4.37
C LEU A 20 -0.03 -3.81 5.29
N TYR A 21 0.01 -5.12 5.45
CA TYR A 21 -0.72 -5.81 6.51
C TYR A 21 0.22 -6.73 7.27
N LYS A 22 0.28 -6.56 8.59
CA LYS A 22 1.00 -7.47 9.49
C LYS A 22 -0.01 -8.48 10.02
N ALA A 23 0.06 -9.73 9.55
CA ALA A 23 -0.82 -10.79 10.02
C ALA A 23 -0.51 -11.18 11.48
N GLN A 24 -1.49 -11.83 12.12
CA GLN A 24 -1.39 -12.31 13.51
C GLN A 24 -0.23 -13.32 13.71
N ASP A 25 0.13 -14.06 12.66
CA ASP A 25 1.25 -15.00 12.67
C ASP A 25 2.63 -14.34 12.45
N GLY A 26 2.67 -13.01 12.36
CA GLY A 26 3.89 -12.23 12.19
C GLY A 26 4.34 -12.08 10.73
N LYS A 27 3.64 -12.65 9.75
CA LYS A 27 3.94 -12.39 8.33
C LYS A 27 3.50 -10.99 7.92
N THR A 28 4.23 -10.37 7.01
CA THR A 28 3.86 -9.08 6.43
C THR A 28 3.47 -9.28 4.98
N PHE A 29 2.38 -8.66 4.53
CA PHE A 29 1.93 -8.65 3.13
C PHE A 29 2.01 -7.24 2.60
N ILE A 30 2.32 -7.09 1.31
CA ILE A 30 2.51 -5.79 0.66
C ILE A 30 1.65 -5.66 -0.60
N GLY A 31 1.13 -4.47 -0.81
CA GLY A 31 0.51 -4.06 -2.07
C GLY A 31 0.99 -2.66 -2.46
N HIS A 32 0.81 -2.29 -3.71
CA HIS A 32 1.13 -0.94 -4.16
C HIS A 32 0.09 -0.47 -5.17
N SER A 33 -0.60 0.62 -4.85
CA SER A 33 -1.51 1.28 -5.78
C SER A 33 -0.94 2.61 -6.25
N PHE A 34 -1.10 2.90 -7.54
CA PHE A 34 -0.65 4.15 -8.15
C PHE A 34 -1.51 4.54 -9.35
N TYR A 35 -1.56 5.84 -9.63
CA TYR A 35 -2.26 6.37 -10.80
C TYR A 35 -1.57 5.92 -12.10
N TYR A 36 -2.34 5.37 -13.04
CA TYR A 36 -1.86 4.84 -14.32
C TYR A 36 -2.41 5.59 -15.55
N GLY A 37 -3.16 6.68 -15.34
CA GLY A 37 -3.55 7.55 -16.45
C GLY A 37 -4.77 7.11 -17.25
N GLY A 38 -5.59 6.16 -16.74
CA GLY A 38 -6.85 5.80 -17.40
C GLY A 38 -6.72 4.84 -18.58
N ARG A 39 -5.53 4.27 -18.82
CA ARG A 39 -5.32 3.33 -19.94
C ARG A 39 -6.00 1.99 -19.62
N ASP A 40 -6.66 1.42 -20.62
CA ASP A 40 -7.41 0.16 -20.55
C ASP A 40 -8.64 0.15 -19.61
N GLY A 41 -9.24 1.32 -19.36
CA GLY A 41 -10.51 1.44 -18.63
C GLY A 41 -10.37 1.54 -17.11
N SER A 42 -9.14 1.51 -16.59
CA SER A 42 -8.82 1.73 -15.17
C SER A 42 -7.99 3.01 -14.98
N GLU A 43 -8.30 3.79 -13.96
CA GLU A 43 -7.55 5.01 -13.63
C GLU A 43 -6.28 4.70 -12.82
N TYR A 44 -6.36 3.68 -11.98
CA TYR A 44 -5.30 3.24 -11.09
C TYR A 44 -5.00 1.76 -11.30
N LEU A 45 -3.77 1.36 -10.97
CA LEU A 45 -3.39 -0.04 -10.86
C LEU A 45 -3.13 -0.36 -9.40
N LEU A 46 -3.47 -1.59 -9.01
CA LEU A 46 -3.05 -2.23 -7.77
C LEU A 46 -2.15 -3.41 -8.11
N PHE A 47 -0.94 -3.40 -7.57
CA PHE A 47 -0.01 -4.52 -7.62
C PHE A 47 -0.11 -5.25 -6.27
N LEU A 48 -0.65 -6.47 -6.30
CA LEU A 48 -0.78 -7.35 -5.14
C LEU A 48 0.35 -8.36 -5.12
N TYR A 49 1.17 -8.37 -4.07
CA TYR A 49 2.10 -9.48 -3.84
C TYR A 49 1.35 -10.66 -3.22
N LYS A 50 1.39 -11.83 -3.87
CA LYS A 50 0.63 -13.02 -3.45
C LYS A 50 1.19 -13.67 -2.19
N ASP A 51 2.50 -13.55 -2.00
CA ASP A 51 3.23 -14.19 -0.91
C ASP A 51 3.48 -13.23 0.25
N PRO A 52 3.76 -13.74 1.46
CA PRO A 52 4.30 -12.89 2.51
C PRO A 52 5.65 -12.33 2.08
N LEU A 53 5.91 -11.09 2.45
CA LEU A 53 7.17 -10.39 2.24
C LEU A 53 8.35 -11.27 2.72
N PRO A 54 9.36 -11.53 1.88
CA PRO A 54 10.52 -12.33 2.26
C PRO A 54 11.27 -11.67 3.43
N GLN A 55 12.11 -12.46 4.13
CA GLN A 55 12.98 -11.90 5.17
C GLN A 55 13.98 -10.92 4.53
N GLY A 56 13.71 -9.62 4.63
CA GLY A 56 14.49 -8.62 3.89
C GLY A 56 14.16 -7.14 4.12
N GLY A 57 13.18 -6.81 4.96
CA GLY A 57 12.71 -5.43 5.07
C GLY A 57 11.87 -5.01 3.85
N LEU A 58 11.29 -3.83 3.94
CA LEU A 58 10.18 -3.45 3.08
C LEU A 58 10.60 -3.18 1.63
N LEU A 59 11.76 -2.55 1.46
CA LEU A 59 12.29 -2.20 0.14
C LEU A 59 12.65 -3.44 -0.68
N GLU A 60 13.18 -4.49 -0.05
CA GLU A 60 13.51 -5.75 -0.73
C GLU A 60 12.24 -6.44 -1.23
N GLY A 61 11.20 -6.54 -0.39
CA GLY A 61 9.91 -7.08 -0.84
C GLY A 61 9.18 -6.21 -1.84
N TRP A 62 9.40 -4.90 -1.83
CA TRP A 62 8.84 -3.99 -2.84
C TRP A 62 9.57 -4.10 -4.18
N ASN A 63 10.88 -4.35 -4.21
CA ASN A 63 11.60 -4.63 -5.46
C ASN A 63 11.09 -5.92 -6.15
N GLU A 64 10.50 -6.85 -5.39
CA GLU A 64 9.84 -8.05 -5.94
C GLU A 64 8.45 -7.75 -6.56
N LEU A 65 7.90 -6.54 -6.35
CA LEU A 65 6.72 -6.01 -7.06
C LEU A 65 7.07 -5.50 -8.48
N ASP A 66 8.04 -6.13 -9.14
CA ASP A 66 8.33 -5.92 -10.56
C ASP A 66 7.15 -6.47 -11.40
N GLU A 67 6.72 -5.70 -12.41
CA GLU A 67 5.60 -6.04 -13.31
C GLU A 67 5.76 -7.38 -14.03
N THR A 68 6.98 -7.91 -14.09
CA THR A 68 7.32 -9.21 -14.69
C THR A 68 7.32 -10.38 -13.69
N SER A 69 7.09 -10.12 -12.40
CA SER A 69 7.10 -11.12 -11.35
C SER A 69 5.86 -12.01 -11.40
N TYR A 70 6.05 -13.34 -11.35
CA TYR A 70 4.91 -14.28 -11.26
C TYR A 70 4.21 -14.24 -9.90
N HIS A 71 4.84 -13.60 -8.92
CA HIS A 71 4.33 -13.39 -7.56
C HIS A 71 3.34 -12.24 -7.44
N ILE A 72 3.16 -11.45 -8.50
CA ILE A 72 2.20 -10.34 -8.48
C ILE A 72 0.90 -10.66 -9.20
N THR A 73 -0.16 -10.02 -8.76
CA THR A 73 -1.40 -9.83 -9.52
C THR A 73 -1.58 -8.34 -9.76
N ILE A 74 -1.84 -7.95 -11.00
CA ILE A 74 -2.18 -6.57 -11.36
C ILE A 74 -3.69 -6.47 -11.50
N VAL A 75 -4.30 -5.54 -10.77
CA VAL A 75 -5.74 -5.26 -10.81
C VAL A 75 -5.94 -3.81 -11.25
N GLY A 76 -6.69 -3.60 -12.33
CA GLY A 76 -7.12 -2.26 -12.73
C GLY A 76 -8.32 -1.83 -11.90
N VAL A 77 -8.25 -0.63 -11.32
CA VAL A 77 -9.33 -0.06 -10.50
C VAL A 77 -9.62 1.40 -10.86
N HIS A 78 -10.81 1.87 -10.49
CA HIS A 78 -11.25 3.24 -10.79
C HIS A 78 -10.80 4.26 -9.75
N ASP A 79 -10.49 3.84 -8.53
CA ASP A 79 -10.02 4.72 -7.46
C ASP A 79 -9.16 3.96 -6.44
N HIS A 80 -8.41 4.72 -5.63
CA HIS A 80 -7.54 4.16 -4.59
C HIS A 80 -8.30 3.42 -3.49
N ARG A 81 -9.55 3.81 -3.19
CA ARG A 81 -10.33 3.15 -2.14
C ARG A 81 -10.59 1.70 -2.53
N ILE A 82 -10.97 1.43 -3.78
CA ILE A 82 -11.15 0.07 -4.29
C ILE A 82 -9.84 -0.71 -4.20
N ALA A 83 -8.70 -0.11 -4.58
CA ALA A 83 -7.41 -0.78 -4.46
C ALA A 83 -7.06 -1.17 -3.01
N VAL A 84 -7.32 -0.29 -2.05
CA VAL A 84 -7.10 -0.58 -0.62
C VAL A 84 -8.02 -1.70 -0.14
N GLU A 85 -9.31 -1.63 -0.49
CA GLU A 85 -10.29 -2.66 -0.12
C GLU A 85 -9.94 -4.03 -0.70
N ASP A 86 -9.56 -4.10 -1.97
CA ASP A 86 -9.15 -5.35 -2.62
C ASP A 86 -7.96 -5.99 -1.91
N PHE A 87 -6.95 -5.20 -1.54
CA PHE A 87 -5.81 -5.67 -0.74
C PHE A 87 -6.25 -6.18 0.63
N LEU A 88 -7.11 -5.44 1.34
CA LEU A 88 -7.58 -5.85 2.67
C LEU A 88 -8.40 -7.13 2.61
N VAL A 89 -9.31 -7.29 1.64
CA VAL A 89 -10.11 -8.51 1.48
C VAL A 89 -9.25 -9.75 1.27
N CYS A 90 -8.11 -9.63 0.58
CA CYS A 90 -7.17 -10.74 0.39
C CYS A 90 -6.48 -11.20 1.68
N HIS A 91 -6.33 -10.33 2.69
CA HIS A 91 -5.48 -10.60 3.85
C HIS A 91 -6.20 -10.56 5.21
N ASN A 92 -7.18 -9.66 5.35
CA ASN A 92 -8.10 -9.58 6.47
C ASN A 92 -9.41 -8.85 6.08
N PRO A 93 -10.48 -9.59 5.75
CA PRO A 93 -11.74 -9.01 5.28
C PRO A 93 -12.56 -8.29 6.38
N GLU A 94 -12.11 -8.31 7.64
CA GLU A 94 -12.74 -7.56 8.72
C GLU A 94 -12.29 -6.08 8.76
N LEU A 95 -11.20 -5.75 8.05
CA LEU A 95 -10.68 -4.39 7.96
C LEU A 95 -11.24 -3.67 6.75
N THR A 96 -11.42 -2.37 6.89
CA THR A 96 -11.76 -1.44 5.80
C THR A 96 -10.66 -0.41 5.60
N TRP A 97 -10.72 0.34 4.50
CA TRP A 97 -9.78 1.43 4.24
C TRP A 97 -9.73 2.47 5.38
N GLU A 98 -10.81 2.65 6.15
CA GLU A 98 -10.87 3.56 7.31
C GLU A 98 -10.05 3.07 8.53
N ASP A 99 -9.79 1.76 8.61
CA ASP A 99 -9.01 1.15 9.68
C ASP A 99 -7.49 1.27 9.46
N VAL A 100 -7.09 1.61 8.24
CA VAL A 100 -5.69 1.74 7.83
C VAL A 100 -5.05 2.96 8.52
N VAL A 101 -3.84 2.75 9.02
CA VAL A 101 -3.00 3.84 9.54
C VAL A 101 -2.16 4.40 8.40
N TYR A 102 -2.44 5.63 7.99
CA TYR A 102 -1.77 6.30 6.90
C TYR A 102 -0.54 7.06 7.41
N VAL A 103 0.55 6.93 6.67
CA VAL A 103 1.87 7.48 6.98
C VAL A 103 2.34 8.28 5.77
N PRO A 104 2.36 9.62 5.83
CA PRO A 104 2.83 10.43 4.72
C PRO A 104 4.35 10.26 4.59
N VAL A 105 4.81 10.09 3.36
CA VAL A 105 6.24 10.06 3.01
C VAL A 105 6.50 11.01 1.85
N HIS A 106 7.68 11.62 1.80
CA HIS A 106 8.03 12.52 0.69
C HIS A 106 8.27 11.75 -0.59
N ASP A 107 9.03 10.66 -0.48
CA ASP A 107 9.30 9.75 -1.56
C ASP A 107 9.58 8.34 -1.01
N PHE A 108 9.82 7.44 -1.95
CA PHE A 108 10.01 6.03 -1.69
C PHE A 108 11.31 5.66 -0.96
N THR A 109 12.29 6.57 -0.91
CA THR A 109 13.56 6.33 -0.21
C THR A 109 13.39 6.31 1.31
N GLU A 110 12.32 6.94 1.82
CA GLU A 110 12.02 7.03 3.25
C GLU A 110 11.24 5.79 3.75
N VAL A 111 10.61 5.04 2.87
CA VAL A 111 9.66 3.98 3.23
C VAL A 111 10.30 2.90 4.13
N ASP A 112 11.55 2.50 3.88
CA ASP A 112 12.23 1.48 4.70
C ASP A 112 12.64 1.99 6.09
N SER A 113 13.10 3.24 6.20
CA SER A 113 13.46 3.85 7.48
C SER A 113 12.22 4.08 8.34
N VAL A 114 11.14 4.60 7.74
CA VAL A 114 9.87 4.81 8.41
C VAL A 114 9.24 3.49 8.82
N TYR A 115 9.28 2.44 7.98
CA TYR A 115 8.79 1.10 8.36
C TYR A 115 9.50 0.54 9.59
N LYS A 116 10.82 0.74 9.72
CA LYS A 116 11.60 0.31 10.87
C LYS A 116 11.24 1.08 12.15
N GLU A 117 11.04 2.40 12.07
CA GLU A 117 10.63 3.22 13.24
C GLU A 117 9.15 2.99 13.61
N LEU A 118 8.29 2.66 12.64
CA LEU A 118 6.85 2.44 12.83
C LEU A 118 6.54 1.20 13.68
N ASP A 119 7.39 0.16 13.59
CA ASP A 119 7.22 -1.15 14.24
C ASP A 119 5.79 -1.72 14.07
N PRO A 120 5.41 -2.18 12.86
CA PRO A 120 4.05 -2.59 12.55
C PRO A 120 3.53 -3.71 13.46
N GLN A 121 2.37 -3.48 14.07
CA GLN A 121 1.78 -4.39 15.02
C GLN A 121 0.93 -5.47 14.33
N PRO A 122 0.93 -6.72 14.83
CA PRO A 122 0.08 -7.79 14.30
C PRO A 122 -1.41 -7.43 14.28
N GLY A 123 -2.10 -7.87 13.23
CA GLY A 123 -3.51 -7.61 12.97
C GLY A 123 -3.82 -6.19 12.45
N ARG A 124 -2.81 -5.39 12.09
CA ARG A 124 -3.00 -4.01 11.62
C ARG A 124 -2.55 -3.81 10.19
N ALA A 125 -3.24 -2.87 9.53
CA ALA A 125 -2.91 -2.38 8.21
C ALA A 125 -2.33 -0.97 8.28
N TYR A 126 -1.35 -0.70 7.42
CA TYR A 126 -0.65 0.57 7.29
C TYR A 126 -0.54 0.94 5.81
N ALA A 127 -0.44 2.23 5.52
CA ALA A 127 -0.26 2.73 4.17
C ALA A 127 0.75 3.87 4.14
N PHE A 128 1.82 3.72 3.36
CA PHE A 128 2.70 4.83 3.02
C PHE A 128 2.11 5.58 1.83
N VAL A 129 1.88 6.88 2.00
CA VAL A 129 1.19 7.69 1.00
C VAL A 129 2.04 8.85 0.51
N ILE A 130 1.99 9.06 -0.81
CA ILE A 130 2.57 10.22 -1.48
C ILE A 130 1.42 11.00 -2.09
N GLY A 131 1.27 12.26 -1.67
CA GLY A 131 0.26 13.17 -2.17
C GLY A 131 0.47 13.51 -3.64
N LYS A 132 -0.59 13.89 -4.35
CA LYS A 132 -0.48 14.49 -5.67
C LYS A 132 0.33 15.79 -5.53
N SER A 133 1.43 15.91 -6.27
CA SER A 133 2.13 17.20 -6.40
C SER A 133 1.11 18.23 -6.87
N ALA A 134 1.04 19.39 -6.20
CA ALA A 134 0.30 20.52 -6.75
C ALA A 134 0.85 20.74 -8.16
N ALA A 135 0.01 20.57 -9.18
CA ALA A 135 0.41 20.82 -10.56
C ALA A 135 0.91 22.27 -10.64
N GLU A 136 2.23 22.44 -10.83
CA GLU A 136 2.83 23.73 -11.20
C GLU A 136 2.34 24.16 -12.58
#